data_AF-A0A088S220-F1
#
_entry.id   AF-A0A088S220-F1
#
_cell.length_a   1.000
_cell.length_b   1.000
_cell.length_c   1.000
_cell.angle_alpha   90.00
_cell.angle_beta   90.00
_cell.angle_gamma   90.00
#
_symmetry.space_group_name_H-M   'P 1'
#
loop_
_entity.id
_entity.type
_entity.pdbx_description
1 polymer ?
#
loop_
_entity_poly.entity_id
_entity_poly.type
_entity_poly.pdbx_seq_one_letter_code
_entity_poly.pdbx_strand_id
1 'polypeptide(L)'
;MLVLGYYYSARPTTFTLPVSLSPSSVMCTHVSPNNANVHAAAMPDERILLVTGIPSKQCTSEYLYSLFGAYGGIQQIRIGSSFITKGCAIVVYEQCEAANNAVGALNEYALSKDRILRVSVYEEERDKKALERRKRKREMQAEYKRHITNVAQAADEPDR
;
A
#
# COMPACT_ATOMS: atom_id res chain seq x y z
N MET A 1 9.46 11.42 -35.84
CA MET A 1 9.83 12.46 -34.85
C MET A 1 8.57 13.17 -34.42
N LEU A 2 7.98 12.79 -33.29
CA LEU A 2 6.88 13.55 -32.67
C LEU A 2 7.48 14.37 -31.53
N VAL A 3 7.39 15.69 -31.67
CA VAL A 3 7.93 16.68 -30.75
C VAL A 3 6.95 16.87 -29.59
N LEU A 4 7.54 16.94 -28.40
CA LEU A 4 6.95 17.26 -27.10
C LEU A 4 6.08 18.52 -27.13
N GLY A 5 4.96 18.48 -26.41
CA GLY A 5 4.09 19.64 -26.18
C GLY A 5 3.46 19.59 -24.78
N TYR A 6 4.28 19.82 -23.76
CA TYR A 6 3.80 20.33 -22.48
C TYR A 6 3.40 21.79 -22.69
N TYR A 7 2.14 22.16 -22.41
CA TYR A 7 1.77 23.57 -22.25
C TYR A 7 0.69 23.74 -21.18
N TYR A 8 0.98 24.67 -20.29
CA TYR A 8 0.29 25.05 -19.06
C TYR A 8 -0.29 26.46 -19.29
N SER A 9 -1.60 26.66 -19.24
CA SER A 9 -2.32 27.96 -19.15
C SER A 9 -3.84 27.68 -19.21
N ALA A 10 -4.79 28.31 -18.52
CA ALA A 10 -4.88 29.67 -18.03
C ALA A 10 -5.92 29.79 -16.89
N ARG A 11 -5.92 30.96 -16.24
CA ARG A 11 -6.56 31.34 -14.97
C ARG A 11 -8.05 31.80 -15.11
N PRO A 12 -8.59 32.66 -14.22
CA PRO A 12 -9.66 32.36 -13.25
C PRO A 12 -10.99 33.01 -13.65
N THR A 13 -12.10 32.60 -13.05
CA THR A 13 -13.39 33.29 -13.23
C THR A 13 -13.96 33.68 -11.87
N THR A 14 -13.72 34.93 -11.49
CA THR A 14 -14.43 35.66 -10.43
C THR A 14 -15.87 35.92 -10.87
N PHE A 15 -16.85 35.46 -10.09
CA PHE A 15 -18.21 36.01 -10.15
C PHE A 15 -18.73 36.18 -8.72
N THR A 16 -18.80 37.44 -8.31
CA THR A 16 -19.37 37.93 -7.06
C THR A 16 -20.87 38.16 -7.21
N LEU A 17 -21.67 37.76 -6.21
CA LEU A 17 -22.91 38.45 -5.86
C LEU A 17 -23.06 38.54 -4.33
N PRO A 18 -23.46 39.70 -3.78
CA PRO A 18 -23.72 39.90 -2.35
C PRO A 18 -25.22 39.89 -2.04
N VAL A 19 -25.69 39.11 -1.05
CA VAL A 19 -27.05 39.30 -0.50
C VAL A 19 -27.11 38.98 0.99
N SER A 20 -27.41 40.04 1.75
CA SER A 20 -28.27 40.15 2.94
C SER A 20 -27.89 39.46 4.25
N LEU A 21 -27.57 40.31 5.23
CA LEU A 21 -27.70 40.05 6.68
C LEU A 21 -29.15 39.67 7.05
N SER A 22 -29.28 38.71 7.96
CA SER A 22 -30.31 38.71 9.02
C SER A 22 -29.71 38.12 10.29
N PRO A 23 -29.77 38.83 11.44
CA PRO A 23 -29.28 38.34 12.72
C PRO A 23 -30.44 37.79 13.54
N SER A 24 -30.42 36.49 13.86
CA SER A 24 -31.17 35.94 15.01
C SER A 24 -30.72 34.52 15.33
N SER A 25 -29.89 34.41 16.36
CA SER A 25 -30.00 33.45 17.46
C SER A 25 -30.39 32.01 17.12
N VAL A 26 -29.40 31.14 16.92
CA VAL A 26 -29.43 29.78 17.49
C VAL A 26 -28.02 29.27 17.75
N MET A 27 -27.80 29.02 19.04
CA MET A 27 -26.74 28.31 19.75
C MET A 27 -25.83 27.38 18.92
N CYS A 28 -24.54 27.48 19.24
CA CYS A 28 -23.43 26.66 18.77
C CYS A 28 -23.69 25.16 18.94
N THR A 29 -23.71 24.40 17.84
CA THR A 29 -23.33 22.98 17.84
C THR A 29 -22.19 22.80 16.86
N HIS A 30 -20.98 23.01 17.38
CA HIS A 30 -19.73 22.57 16.79
C HIS A 30 -19.75 21.03 16.69
N VAL A 31 -20.19 20.51 15.55
CA VAL A 31 -19.91 19.12 15.18
C VAL A 31 -18.56 19.11 14.48
N SER A 32 -17.53 18.87 15.29
CA SER A 32 -16.22 18.44 14.84
C SER A 32 -16.39 17.24 13.89
N PRO A 33 -15.70 17.19 12.74
CA PRO A 33 -15.50 15.93 12.03
C PRO A 33 -14.43 15.10 12.76
N ASN A 34 -14.72 14.63 13.97
CA ASN A 34 -13.84 13.73 14.71
C ASN A 34 -14.40 12.31 14.67
N ASN A 35 -14.14 11.60 13.56
CA ASN A 35 -13.85 10.17 13.65
C ASN A 35 -13.14 9.64 12.38
N ALA A 36 -11.99 10.24 12.03
CA ALA A 36 -10.97 9.51 11.29
C ALA A 36 -10.14 8.76 12.33
N ASN A 37 -10.30 7.44 12.31
CA ASN A 37 -9.75 6.50 13.27
C ASN A 37 -8.26 6.78 13.55
N VAL A 38 -7.97 6.89 14.84
CA VAL A 38 -6.75 7.39 15.44
C VAL A 38 -5.68 6.31 15.40
N HIS A 39 -5.18 5.94 14.21
CA HIS A 39 -4.00 5.10 14.03
C HIS A 39 -2.96 5.82 13.15
N ALA A 40 -2.85 7.14 13.29
CA ALA A 40 -1.63 7.86 12.93
C ALA A 40 -0.56 7.49 13.97
N ALA A 41 -0.03 6.26 13.88
CA ALA A 41 1.32 6.01 14.35
C ALA A 41 2.17 7.01 13.58
N ALA A 42 2.55 8.11 14.22
CA ALA A 42 3.49 9.07 13.67
C ALA A 42 4.76 8.27 13.35
N MET A 43 4.87 7.86 12.10
CA MET A 43 6.06 7.15 11.65
C MET A 43 7.19 8.19 11.65
N PRO A 44 8.46 7.77 11.80
CA PRO A 44 9.59 8.64 11.50
C PRO A 44 9.38 9.29 10.13
N ASP A 45 10.10 10.39 9.87
CA ASP A 45 10.01 11.27 8.69
C ASP A 45 10.44 10.55 7.38
N GLU A 46 9.92 9.35 7.19
CA GLU A 46 10.29 8.34 6.24
C GLU A 46 9.32 8.39 5.06
N ARG A 47 9.92 8.65 3.91
CA ARG A 47 9.22 8.85 2.63
C ARG A 47 9.09 7.55 1.83
N ILE A 48 9.70 6.48 2.33
CA ILE A 48 9.86 5.22 1.61
C ILE A 48 8.93 4.19 2.24
N LEU A 49 8.04 3.62 1.41
CA LEU A 49 7.09 2.60 1.81
C LEU A 49 7.43 1.26 1.17
N LEU A 50 7.34 0.22 1.98
CA LEU A 50 7.36 -1.17 1.56
C LEU A 50 5.92 -1.67 1.42
N VAL A 51 5.60 -2.11 0.21
CA VAL A 51 4.31 -2.69 -0.12
C VAL A 51 4.49 -4.19 -0.33
N THR A 52 3.71 -5.00 0.39
CA THR A 52 3.74 -6.45 0.30
C THR A 52 2.34 -7.04 0.14
N GLY A 53 2.25 -8.24 -0.43
CA GLY A 53 0.98 -8.96 -0.57
C GLY A 53 0.33 -8.82 -1.96
N ILE A 54 0.99 -8.11 -2.89
CA ILE A 54 0.45 -7.91 -4.23
C ILE A 54 0.55 -9.22 -5.04
N PRO A 55 -0.49 -9.61 -5.80
CA PRO A 55 -0.39 -10.68 -6.77
C PRO A 55 0.67 -10.38 -7.83
N SER A 56 1.55 -11.34 -8.11
CA SER A 56 2.63 -11.14 -9.10
C SER A 56 2.12 -10.77 -10.51
N LYS A 57 0.87 -11.10 -10.83
CA LYS A 57 0.22 -10.74 -12.11
C LYS A 57 -0.26 -9.28 -12.18
N GLN A 58 -0.50 -8.65 -11.03
CA GLN A 58 -1.05 -7.29 -10.91
C GLN A 58 -0.04 -6.31 -10.29
N CYS A 59 1.21 -6.76 -10.08
CA CYS A 59 2.28 -5.96 -9.52
C CYS A 59 2.91 -5.07 -10.60
N THR A 60 2.08 -4.24 -11.23
CA THR A 60 2.45 -3.33 -12.32
C THR A 60 2.63 -1.91 -11.78
N SER A 61 3.51 -1.12 -12.40
CA SER A 61 3.73 0.28 -12.06
C SER A 61 2.44 1.10 -12.15
N GLU A 62 1.65 0.94 -13.21
CA GLU A 62 0.38 1.63 -13.42
C GLU A 62 -0.61 1.43 -12.26
N TYR A 63 -0.73 0.20 -11.78
CA TYR A 63 -1.61 -0.11 -10.65
C TYR A 63 -1.15 0.57 -9.37
N LEU A 64 0.16 0.58 -9.12
CA LEU A 64 0.74 1.28 -7.98
C LEU A 64 0.56 2.79 -8.08
N TYR A 65 0.71 3.39 -9.27
CA TYR A 65 0.43 4.80 -9.48
C TYR A 65 -1.03 5.16 -9.22
N SER A 66 -1.98 4.33 -9.63
CA SER A 66 -3.40 4.56 -9.38
C SER A 66 -3.75 4.50 -7.89
N LEU A 67 -3.20 3.52 -7.16
CA LEU A 67 -3.44 3.38 -5.72
C LEU A 67 -2.74 4.45 -4.88
N PHE A 68 -1.44 4.67 -5.12
CA PHE A 68 -0.60 5.53 -4.27
C PHE A 68 -0.63 7.00 -4.73
N GLY A 69 -0.97 7.28 -5.99
CA GLY A 69 -1.00 8.63 -6.56
C GLY A 69 -2.14 9.50 -6.02
N ALA A 70 -3.20 8.90 -5.46
CA ALA A 70 -4.28 9.63 -4.81
C ALA A 70 -3.85 10.34 -3.50
N TYR A 71 -2.79 9.86 -2.86
CA TYR A 71 -2.33 10.38 -1.56
C TYR A 71 -1.19 11.41 -1.68
N GLY A 72 -0.45 11.40 -2.79
CA GLY A 72 0.62 12.39 -3.02
C GLY A 72 1.51 12.08 -4.22
N GLY A 73 2.46 12.99 -4.47
CA GLY A 73 3.45 12.88 -5.55
C GLY A 73 4.45 11.74 -5.30
N ILE A 74 4.48 10.79 -6.23
CA ILE A 74 5.41 9.65 -6.19
C ILE A 74 6.67 10.01 -6.96
N GLN A 75 7.84 9.92 -6.31
CA GLN A 75 9.14 10.11 -6.96
C GLN A 75 9.55 8.88 -7.77
N GLN A 76 9.48 7.70 -7.14
CA GLN A 76 9.95 6.47 -7.76
C GLN A 76 9.19 5.26 -7.24
N ILE A 77 8.98 4.29 -8.13
CA ILE A 77 8.45 2.97 -7.80
C ILE A 77 9.48 1.91 -8.21
N ARG A 78 9.85 1.03 -7.29
CA ARG A 78 10.74 -0.12 -7.54
C ARG A 78 9.98 -1.40 -7.31
N ILE A 79 9.82 -2.21 -8.35
CA ILE A 79 9.06 -3.46 -8.29
C ILE A 79 10.03 -4.64 -8.19
N GLY A 80 9.83 -5.52 -7.21
CA GLY A 80 10.64 -6.71 -7.04
C GLY A 80 10.28 -7.81 -8.05
N SER A 81 11.20 -8.13 -8.96
CA SER A 81 10.98 -9.17 -10.01
C SER A 81 11.43 -10.59 -9.61
N SER A 82 12.29 -10.72 -8.59
CA SER A 82 12.87 -12.00 -8.15
C SER A 82 11.84 -12.94 -7.53
N PHE A 83 12.02 -14.27 -7.64
CA PHE A 83 11.09 -15.28 -7.10
C PHE A 83 10.72 -15.08 -5.61
N ILE A 84 11.65 -14.53 -4.83
CA ILE A 84 11.46 -14.25 -3.41
C ILE A 84 10.74 -12.91 -3.18
N THR A 85 11.06 -11.88 -3.98
CA THR A 85 10.53 -10.51 -3.88
C THR A 85 9.28 -10.27 -4.73
N LYS A 86 8.84 -11.25 -5.53
CA LYS A 86 7.61 -11.18 -6.34
C LYS A 86 6.43 -10.80 -5.45
N GLY A 87 5.69 -9.75 -5.85
CA GLY A 87 4.58 -9.21 -5.06
C GLY A 87 5.01 -8.27 -3.93
N CYS A 88 6.23 -7.72 -4.03
CA CYS A 88 6.72 -6.64 -3.18
C CYS A 88 7.12 -5.46 -4.06
N ALA A 89 6.84 -4.25 -3.60
CA ALA A 89 7.24 -3.02 -4.25
C ALA A 89 7.70 -2.01 -3.21
N ILE A 90 8.62 -1.13 -3.61
CA ILE A 90 9.07 0.01 -2.83
C ILE A 90 8.56 1.26 -3.53
N VAL A 91 7.83 2.10 -2.79
CA VAL A 91 7.29 3.37 -3.28
C VAL A 91 7.98 4.49 -2.52
N VAL A 92 8.51 5.47 -3.24
CA VAL A 92 9.18 6.65 -2.69
C VAL A 92 8.29 7.86 -2.96
N TYR A 93 7.84 8.52 -1.90
CA TYR A 93 7.07 9.76 -1.97
C TYR A 93 7.96 11.01 -1.94
N GLU A 94 7.42 12.14 -2.40
CA GLU A 94 8.05 13.45 -2.20
C GLU A 94 7.95 13.92 -0.75
N GLN A 95 6.78 13.73 -0.13
CA GLN A 95 6.46 14.24 1.20
C GLN A 95 6.16 13.12 2.19
N CYS A 96 6.65 13.27 3.43
CA CYS A 96 6.46 12.30 4.51
C CYS A 96 4.99 12.19 4.94
N GLU A 97 4.24 13.30 4.91
CA GLU A 97 2.80 13.32 5.23
C GLU A 97 1.98 12.46 4.26
N ALA A 98 2.29 12.52 2.97
CA ALA A 98 1.63 11.69 1.95
C ALA A 98 1.87 10.19 2.21
N ALA A 99 3.10 9.84 2.62
CA ALA A 99 3.45 8.47 2.96
C ALA A 99 2.64 7.98 4.18
N ASN A 100 2.56 8.78 5.26
CA ASN A 100 1.78 8.44 6.46
C ASN A 100 0.29 8.25 6.15
N ASN A 101 -0.29 9.13 5.33
CA ASN A 101 -1.69 9.00 4.89
C ASN A 101 -1.92 7.73 4.07
N ALA A 102 -0.99 7.40 3.18
CA ALA A 102 -1.05 6.17 2.38
C ALA A 102 -0.96 4.91 3.25
N VAL A 103 -0.09 4.88 4.27
CA VAL A 103 -0.02 3.75 5.20
C VAL A 103 -1.35 3.57 5.93
N GLY A 104 -1.93 4.65 6.47
CA GLY A 104 -3.18 4.56 7.22
C GLY A 104 -4.38 4.08 6.38
N ALA A 105 -4.41 4.42 5.10
CA ALA A 105 -5.54 4.10 4.22
C ALA A 105 -5.38 2.77 3.45
N LEU A 106 -4.15 2.40 3.06
CA LEU A 106 -3.89 1.23 2.22
C LEU A 106 -3.36 0.02 3.00
N ASN A 107 -2.96 0.20 4.26
CA ASN A 107 -2.60 -0.94 5.10
C ASN A 107 -3.83 -1.80 5.38
N GLU A 108 -3.68 -3.12 5.21
CA GLU A 108 -4.75 -4.11 5.36
C GLU A 108 -5.87 -4.01 4.31
N TYR A 109 -5.61 -3.34 3.18
CA TYR A 109 -6.56 -3.29 2.08
C TYR A 109 -6.75 -4.67 1.42
N ALA A 110 -7.99 -5.16 1.37
CA ALA A 110 -8.31 -6.43 0.73
C ALA A 110 -8.25 -6.30 -0.80
N LEU A 111 -7.12 -6.69 -1.39
CA LEU A 111 -6.93 -6.65 -2.85
C LEU A 111 -7.72 -7.76 -3.56
N SER A 112 -7.87 -8.92 -2.91
CA SER A 112 -8.57 -10.09 -3.45
C SER A 112 -9.10 -10.96 -2.32
N LYS A 113 -9.99 -11.92 -2.63
CA LYS A 113 -10.68 -12.77 -1.64
C LYS A 113 -9.75 -13.48 -0.65
N ASP A 114 -8.51 -13.81 -1.06
CA ASP A 114 -7.52 -14.50 -0.22
C ASP A 114 -6.23 -13.68 0.03
N ARG A 115 -6.20 -12.39 -0.34
CA ARG A 115 -4.97 -11.58 -0.23
C ARG A 115 -5.23 -10.18 0.29
N ILE A 116 -4.48 -9.83 1.32
CA ILE A 116 -4.42 -8.51 1.91
C ILE A 116 -3.14 -7.78 1.45
N LEU A 117 -3.31 -6.51 1.10
CA LEU A 117 -2.24 -5.57 0.89
C LEU A 117 -1.72 -5.13 2.25
N ARG A 118 -0.41 -5.17 2.43
CA ARG A 118 0.23 -4.66 3.65
C ARG A 118 1.25 -3.62 3.28
N VAL A 119 1.06 -2.42 3.81
CA VAL A 119 1.92 -1.27 3.59
C VAL A 119 2.57 -0.93 4.91
N SER A 120 3.89 -0.82 4.92
CA SER A 120 4.66 -0.42 6.08
C SER A 120 5.79 0.50 5.65
N VAL A 121 6.31 1.27 6.59
CA VAL A 121 7.52 2.06 6.37
C VAL A 121 8.73 1.14 6.10
N TYR A 122 9.60 1.58 5.18
CA TYR A 122 10.75 0.81 4.70
C TYR A 122 11.97 1.03 5.60
N GLU A 123 12.25 0.04 6.45
CA GLU A 123 13.45 0.00 7.27
C GLU A 123 14.32 -1.19 6.80
N GLU A 124 15.56 -0.93 6.38
CA GLU A 124 16.39 -1.90 5.67
C GLU A 124 16.69 -3.17 6.51
N GLU A 125 16.89 -3.01 7.81
CA GLU A 125 17.09 -4.14 8.74
C GLU A 125 15.81 -4.97 8.94
N ARG A 126 14.65 -4.30 9.05
CA ARG A 126 13.37 -4.99 9.12
C ARG A 126 13.05 -5.73 7.84
N ASP A 127 13.33 -5.13 6.68
CA ASP A 127 13.05 -5.77 5.38
C ASP A 127 13.90 -7.04 5.20
N LYS A 128 15.21 -6.98 5.49
CA LYS A 128 16.10 -8.16 5.49
C LYS A 128 15.58 -9.25 6.42
N LYS A 129 15.20 -8.90 7.66
CA LYS A 129 14.67 -9.85 8.64
C LYS A 129 13.30 -10.42 8.22
N ALA A 130 12.44 -9.61 7.62
CA ALA A 130 11.14 -10.02 7.13
C ALA A 130 11.27 -10.95 5.92
N LEU A 131 12.22 -10.69 5.02
CA LEU A 131 12.54 -11.53 3.87
C LEU A 131 13.01 -12.91 4.32
N GLU A 132 13.96 -12.96 5.25
CA GLU A 132 14.45 -14.20 5.87
C GLU A 132 13.32 -14.99 6.54
N ARG A 133 12.45 -14.31 7.29
CA ARG A 133 11.29 -14.95 7.93
C ARG A 133 10.31 -15.52 6.89
N ARG A 134 10.08 -14.83 5.77
CA ARG A 134 9.23 -15.32 4.67
C ARG A 134 9.85 -16.52 3.97
N LYS A 135 11.17 -16.49 3.74
CA LYS A 135 11.92 -17.60 3.15
C LYS A 135 11.84 -18.84 4.04
N ARG A 136 12.19 -18.71 5.33
CA ARG A 136 12.12 -19.80 6.32
C ARG A 136 10.72 -20.39 6.46
N LYS A 137 9.67 -19.56 6.47
CA LYS A 137 8.28 -20.05 6.55
C LYS A 137 7.88 -20.87 5.32
N ARG A 138 8.29 -20.45 4.12
CA ARG A 138 8.01 -21.19 2.88
C ARG A 138 8.75 -22.52 2.83
N GLU A 139 10.02 -22.53 3.23
CA GLU A 139 10.84 -23.74 3.29
C GLU A 139 10.25 -24.74 4.29
N MET A 140 9.96 -24.30 5.52
CA MET A 140 9.31 -25.12 6.55
C MET A 140 7.96 -25.70 6.08
N GLN A 141 7.13 -24.91 5.40
CA GLN A 141 5.83 -25.36 4.91
C GLN A 141 5.97 -26.37 3.76
N ALA A 142 6.96 -26.19 2.88
CA ALA A 142 7.26 -27.13 1.81
C ALA A 142 7.79 -28.46 2.35
N GLU A 143 8.66 -28.42 3.36
CA GLU A 143 9.20 -29.60 4.03
C GLU A 143 8.12 -30.39 4.78
N TYR A 144 7.28 -29.71 5.56
CA TYR A 144 6.15 -30.34 6.24
C TYR A 144 5.20 -31.04 5.25
N LYS A 145 4.89 -30.37 4.13
CA LYS A 145 4.06 -30.95 3.07
C LYS A 145 4.71 -32.20 2.45
N ARG A 146 6.02 -32.17 2.20
CA ARG A 146 6.77 -33.34 1.69
C ARG A 146 6.70 -34.52 2.66
N HIS A 147 6.89 -34.26 3.97
CA HIS A 147 6.85 -35.30 4.98
C HIS A 147 5.47 -35.99 5.05
N ILE A 148 4.37 -35.23 5.02
CA ILE A 148 3.02 -35.80 5.00
C ILE A 148 2.79 -36.67 3.77
N THR A 149 3.19 -36.20 2.58
CA THR A 149 2.99 -36.96 1.33
C THR A 149 3.78 -38.27 1.32
N ASN A 150 5.03 -38.26 1.78
CA ASN A 150 5.84 -39.48 1.84
C ASN A 150 5.27 -40.50 2.83
N VAL A 151 4.78 -40.05 3.99
CA VAL A 151 4.14 -40.93 4.99
C VAL A 151 2.84 -41.54 4.46
N ALA A 152 2.06 -40.79 3.67
CA ALA A 152 0.86 -41.32 3.04
C ALA A 152 1.18 -42.39 1.98
N GLN A 153 2.22 -42.20 1.17
CA GLN A 153 2.61 -43.17 0.13
C GLN A 153 3.14 -44.48 0.70
N ALA A 154 3.80 -44.45 1.85
CA ALA A 154 4.30 -45.66 2.53
C ALA A 154 3.19 -46.49 3.19
N ALA A 155 1.97 -45.94 3.35
CA ALA A 155 0.83 -46.64 3.95
C ALA A 155 -0.06 -47.35 2.92
N ASP A 156 0.07 -47.04 1.63
CA ASP A 156 -0.69 -47.62 0.51
C ASP A 156 0.08 -48.75 -0.21
N GLU A 157 1.19 -49.26 0.35
CA GLU A 157 1.85 -50.48 -0.16
C GLU A 157 1.25 -51.69 0.57
N PRO A 158 0.22 -52.38 0.00
CA PRO A 158 -0.35 -53.56 0.64
C PRO A 158 0.67 -54.70 0.66
N ASP A 159 0.81 -55.33 1.83
CA ASP A 159 1.52 -56.61 2.00
C ASP A 159 1.09 -57.58 0.88
N ARG A 160 2.10 -58.05 0.14
CA ARG A 160 1.99 -58.87 -1.06
C ARG A 160 1.50 -60.28 -0.77
#